data_AF-A0A957PFF4-F1
#
_entry.id   AF-A0A957PFF4-F1
#
_cell.length_a   1.000
_cell.length_b   1.000
_cell.length_c   1.000
_cell.angle_alpha   90.00
_cell.angle_beta   90.00
_cell.angle_gamma   90.00
#
_symmetry.space_group_name_H-M   'P 1'
#
loop_
_entity.id
_entity.type
_entity.pdbx_description
1 polymer ?
#
loop_
_entity_poly.entity_id
_entity_poly.type
_entity_poly.pdbx_seq_one_letter_code
_entity_poly.pdbx_strand_id
1 'polypeptide(L)'
;MKPYNELTWPGKRRRLYRLAQDALAQYDLEVSRLVPLGYDTNMMYRVYAADGAQYALRLANGVWRTRHDAESEVMWLDALARDTEIPTPRVVHTKTGAS
;
A
#
# COMPACT_ATOMS: atom_id res chain seq x y z
N MET A 1 -24.02 -8.66 4.07
CA MET A 1 -22.61 -8.68 4.58
C MET A 1 -22.50 -7.62 5.69
N LYS A 2 -21.89 -7.88 6.85
CA LYS A 2 -21.78 -6.86 7.93
C LYS A 2 -20.93 -5.66 7.46
N PRO A 3 -21.27 -4.40 7.79
CA PRO A 3 -20.44 -3.22 7.53
C PRO A 3 -19.02 -3.36 8.10
N TYR A 4 -18.01 -2.75 7.48
CA TYR A 4 -16.61 -2.89 7.90
C TYR A 4 -16.35 -2.37 9.31
N ASN A 5 -16.94 -1.22 9.66
CA ASN A 5 -16.84 -0.58 10.97
C ASN A 5 -17.37 -1.47 12.11
N GLU A 6 -18.40 -2.29 11.83
CA GLU A 6 -19.03 -3.22 12.78
C GLU A 6 -18.30 -4.57 12.94
N LEU A 7 -17.24 -4.82 12.17
CA LEU A 7 -16.50 -6.07 12.29
C LEU A 7 -15.63 -6.10 13.55
N THR A 8 -15.49 -7.30 14.11
CA THR A 8 -14.40 -7.58 15.04
C THR A 8 -13.06 -7.39 14.34
N TRP A 9 -12.01 -7.16 15.12
CA TRP A 9 -10.69 -6.93 14.57
C TRP A 9 -10.22 -8.06 13.61
N PRO A 10 -10.38 -9.36 13.93
CA PRO A 10 -10.05 -10.43 12.97
C PRO A 10 -10.85 -10.34 11.66
N GLY A 11 -12.11 -9.91 11.73
CA GLY A 11 -12.95 -9.66 10.56
C GLY A 11 -12.44 -8.51 9.70
N LYS A 12 -12.09 -7.37 10.32
CA LYS A 12 -11.48 -6.22 9.62
C LYS A 12 -10.21 -6.64 8.91
N ARG A 13 -9.36 -7.39 9.60
CA ARG A 13 -8.07 -7.83 9.08
C ARG A 13 -8.18 -8.76 7.88
N ARG A 14 -9.16 -9.68 7.87
CA ARG A 14 -9.44 -10.54 6.71
C ARG A 14 -9.87 -9.73 5.50
N ARG A 15 -10.68 -8.67 5.69
CA ARG A 15 -11.07 -7.77 4.59
C ARG A 15 -9.91 -6.94 4.07
N LEU A 16 -9.11 -6.35 4.98
CA LEU A 16 -7.91 -5.62 4.60
C LEU A 16 -6.90 -6.50 3.87
N TYR A 17 -6.76 -7.76 4.27
CA TYR A 17 -5.89 -8.71 3.57
C TYR A 17 -6.37 -8.98 2.14
N ARG A 18 -7.67 -9.18 1.93
CA ARG A 18 -8.24 -9.32 0.57
C ARG A 18 -8.05 -8.06 -0.26
N LEU A 19 -8.34 -6.90 0.32
CA LEU A 19 -8.10 -5.60 -0.34
C LEU A 19 -6.63 -5.42 -0.73
N ALA A 20 -5.70 -5.85 0.12
CA ALA A 20 -4.28 -5.83 -0.20
C ALA A 20 -3.94 -6.75 -1.39
N GLN A 21 -4.53 -7.94 -1.47
CA GLN A 21 -4.35 -8.84 -2.61
C GLN A 21 -4.91 -8.24 -3.91
N ASP A 22 -6.10 -7.65 -3.85
CA ASP A 22 -6.75 -7.00 -4.99
C ASP A 22 -5.93 -5.79 -5.49
N ALA A 23 -5.35 -5.02 -4.57
CA ALA A 23 -4.44 -3.93 -4.91
C ALA A 23 -3.16 -4.46 -5.58
N LEU A 24 -2.56 -5.51 -5.02
CA LEU A 24 -1.31 -6.09 -5.55
C LEU A 24 -1.46 -6.64 -6.97
N ALA A 25 -2.64 -7.14 -7.35
CA ALA A 25 -2.90 -7.62 -8.70
C ALA A 25 -2.74 -6.55 -9.80
N GLN A 26 -2.82 -5.26 -9.42
CA GLN A 26 -2.67 -4.12 -10.33
C GLN A 26 -1.21 -3.78 -10.62
N TYR A 27 -0.27 -4.27 -9.81
CA TYR A 27 1.16 -4.09 -10.03
C TYR A 27 1.70 -5.21 -10.92
N ASP A 28 2.78 -4.91 -11.64
CA ASP A 28 3.53 -5.93 -12.38
C ASP A 28 4.49 -6.66 -11.45
N LEU A 29 3.90 -7.35 -10.48
CA LEU A 29 4.62 -7.96 -9.37
C LEU A 29 4.09 -9.37 -9.09
N GLU A 30 4.95 -10.37 -9.16
CA GLU A 30 4.63 -11.71 -8.70
C GLU A 30 4.85 -11.82 -7.18
N VAL A 31 3.75 -11.81 -6.41
CA VAL A 31 3.80 -11.81 -4.95
C VAL A 31 3.89 -13.23 -4.41
N SER A 32 4.99 -13.55 -3.71
CA SER A 32 5.21 -14.86 -3.09
C SER A 32 4.70 -14.92 -1.64
N ARG A 33 4.76 -13.80 -0.90
CA ARG A 33 4.29 -13.73 0.48
C ARG A 33 3.88 -12.30 0.87
N LEU A 34 2.81 -12.20 1.67
CA LEU A 34 2.32 -10.95 2.24
C LEU A 34 2.26 -11.04 3.77
N VAL A 35 2.98 -10.16 4.47
CA VAL A 35 3.08 -10.17 5.95
C VAL A 35 2.60 -8.84 6.52
N PRO A 36 1.62 -8.82 7.44
CA PRO A 36 1.21 -7.58 8.10
C PRO A 36 2.36 -7.05 8.97
N LEU A 37 2.71 -5.78 8.80
CA LEU A 37 3.72 -5.09 9.61
C LEU A 37 3.10 -4.34 10.78
N GLY A 38 1.91 -3.76 10.59
CA GLY A 38 1.26 -2.98 11.62
C GLY A 38 -0.06 -2.38 11.14
N TYR A 39 -0.91 -2.08 12.11
CA TYR A 39 -2.16 -1.36 11.91
C TYR A 39 -2.21 -0.23 12.94
N ASP A 40 -2.06 0.99 12.47
CA ASP A 40 -2.26 2.20 13.28
C ASP A 40 -3.05 3.20 12.43
N THR A 41 -2.39 4.25 11.92
CA THR A 41 -3.01 5.22 10.99
C THR A 41 -3.27 4.62 9.60
N ASN A 42 -2.48 3.63 9.20
CA ASN A 42 -2.59 2.88 7.94
C ASN A 42 -2.40 1.39 8.22
N MET A 43 -2.93 0.54 7.34
CA MET A 43 -2.55 -0.87 7.33
C MET A 43 -1.32 -1.05 6.44
N MET A 44 -0.24 -1.54 7.03
CA MET A 44 1.03 -1.76 6.34
C MET A 44 1.30 -3.26 6.17
N TYR A 45 1.71 -3.65 4.98
CA TYR A 45 2.18 -5.00 4.68
C TYR A 45 3.60 -4.97 4.11
N ARG A 46 4.41 -5.95 4.48
CA ARG A 46 5.61 -6.32 3.73
C ARG A 46 5.21 -7.30 2.64
N VAL A 47 5.60 -6.98 1.42
CA VAL A 47 5.40 -7.80 0.24
C VAL A 47 6.75 -8.43 -0.10
N TYR A 48 6.77 -9.75 -0.23
CA TYR A 48 7.88 -10.49 -0.79
C TYR A 48 7.51 -10.88 -2.21
N ALA A 49 8.36 -10.53 -3.16
CA ALA A 49 8.22 -10.88 -4.56
C ALA A 49 8.91 -12.21 -4.87
N ALA A 50 8.54 -12.84 -5.99
CA ALA A 50 9.13 -14.10 -6.43
C ALA A 50 10.60 -13.95 -6.87
N ASP A 51 10.98 -12.76 -7.35
CA ASP A 51 12.36 -12.39 -7.72
C ASP A 51 13.28 -12.11 -6.51
N GLY A 52 12.73 -12.18 -5.29
CA GLY A 52 13.45 -11.90 -4.04
C GLY A 52 13.39 -10.45 -3.58
N ALA A 53 12.81 -9.53 -4.37
CA ALA A 53 12.61 -8.15 -3.96
C ALA A 53 11.58 -8.03 -2.83
N GLN A 54 11.69 -6.95 -2.06
CA GLN A 54 10.77 -6.65 -0.96
C GLN A 54 10.21 -5.25 -1.09
N TYR A 55 8.91 -5.12 -0.83
CA TYR A 55 8.19 -3.86 -0.92
C TYR A 55 7.35 -3.63 0.33
N ALA A 56 6.98 -2.38 0.56
CA ALA A 56 5.99 -2.00 1.55
C ALA A 56 4.70 -1.61 0.82
N LEU A 57 3.61 -2.32 1.12
CA LEU A 57 2.28 -1.93 0.68
C LEU A 57 1.59 -1.15 1.81
N ARG A 58 1.09 0.04 1.48
CA ARG A 58 0.33 0.90 2.38
C ARG A 58 -1.12 0.98 1.91
N LEU A 59 -2.05 0.51 2.74
CA LEU A 59 -3.47 0.80 2.56
C LEU A 59 -3.84 2.03 3.39
N ALA A 60 -4.06 3.15 2.71
CA ALA A 60 -4.47 4.40 3.34
C ALA A 60 -5.89 4.30 3.90
N ASN A 61 -6.12 4.94 5.04
CA ASN A 61 -7.46 5.05 5.60
C ASN A 61 -8.21 6.21 4.92
N GLY A 62 -9.24 5.86 4.14
CA GLY A 62 -10.03 6.82 3.35
C GLY A 62 -10.89 7.80 4.16
N VAL A 63 -10.91 7.72 5.50
CA VAL A 63 -11.67 8.69 6.33
C VAL A 63 -10.95 10.04 6.42
N TRP A 64 -9.61 10.06 6.37
CA TRP A 64 -8.81 11.28 6.53
C TRP A 64 -7.77 11.48 5.43
N ARG A 65 -7.74 10.61 4.43
CA ARG A 65 -6.89 10.76 3.26
C ARG A 65 -7.71 10.63 1.99
N THR A 66 -7.76 11.72 1.24
CA THR A 66 -8.35 11.72 -0.10
C THR A 66 -7.36 11.16 -1.11
N ARG A 67 -7.87 10.84 -2.30
CA ARG A 67 -7.02 10.48 -3.45
C ARG A 67 -6.03 11.60 -3.78
N HIS A 68 -6.49 12.86 -3.72
CA HIS A 68 -5.66 14.03 -4.01
C HIS A 68 -4.49 14.18 -3.02
N ASP A 69 -4.72 13.90 -1.73
CA ASP A 69 -3.65 13.91 -0.71
C ASP A 69 -2.60 12.84 -1.01
N ALA A 70 -3.04 11.65 -1.44
CA ALA A 70 -2.15 10.55 -1.79
C ALA A 70 -1.31 10.88 -3.05
N GLU A 71 -1.93 11.45 -4.08
CA GLU A 71 -1.24 11.89 -5.30
C GLU A 71 -0.19 12.96 -5.00
N SER A 72 -0.53 13.92 -4.14
CA SER A 72 0.40 14.98 -3.73
C SER A 72 1.60 14.42 -2.97
N GLU A 73 1.40 13.42 -2.09
CA GLU A 73 2.49 12.73 -1.39
C GLU A 73 3.41 11.98 -2.38
N VAL A 74 2.83 11.28 -3.36
CA VAL A 74 3.61 10.59 -4.41
C VAL A 74 4.44 11.57 -5.22
N MET A 75 3.84 12.67 -5.70
CA MET A 75 4.55 13.68 -6.48
C MET A 75 5.72 14.28 -5.70
N TRP A 76 5.53 14.50 -4.40
CA TRP A 76 6.59 15.01 -3.54
C TRP A 76 7.71 13.99 -3.31
N LEU A 77 7.39 12.71 -3.09
CA LEU A 77 8.38 11.64 -2.97
C LEU A 77 9.19 11.47 -4.27
N ASP A 78 8.54 11.52 -5.42
CA ASP A 78 9.21 11.43 -6.72
C ASP A 78 10.13 12.63 -6.96
N ALA A 79 9.72 13.83 -6.57
CA ALA A 79 10.56 15.02 -6.63
C ALA A 79 11.77 14.91 -5.69
N LEU A 80 11.57 14.45 -4.45
CA LEU A 80 12.67 14.24 -3.51
C LEU A 80 13.69 13.23 -4.03
N ALA A 81 13.22 12.10 -4.58
CA ALA A 81 14.07 11.05 -5.10
C ALA A 81 14.84 11.46 -6.38
N ARG A 82 14.32 12.42 -7.14
CA ARG A 82 14.95 12.94 -8.38
C ARG A 82 15.89 14.11 -8.11
N ASP A 83 15.47 15.04 -7.26
CA ASP A 83 16.09 16.36 -7.14
C ASP A 83 17.01 16.47 -5.91
N THR A 84 17.06 15.44 -5.06
CA THR A 84 17.87 15.43 -3.83
C THR A 84 18.57 14.09 -3.61
N GLU A 85 19.56 14.07 -2.71
CA GLU A 85 20.21 12.84 -2.23
C GLU A 85 19.56 12.28 -0.95
N ILE A 86 18.45 12.87 -0.49
CA ILE A 86 17.77 12.43 0.73
C ILE A 86 17.24 11.02 0.50
N PRO A 87 17.62 10.02 1.34
CA PRO A 87 17.07 8.68 1.23
C PRO A 87 15.57 8.71 1.49
N THR A 88 14.79 8.46 0.44
CA THR A 88 13.33 8.47 0.48
C THR A 88 12.77 7.17 -0.12
N PRO A 89 11.57 6.74 0.31
CA PRO A 89 10.87 5.65 -0.37
C PRO A 89 10.64 5.98 -1.84
N ARG A 90 10.95 5.04 -2.73
CA ARG A 90 10.60 5.14 -4.15
C ARG A 90 9.22 4.53 -4.36
N VAL A 91 8.32 5.30 -4.97
CA VAL A 91 6.98 4.81 -5.31
C VAL A 91 7.10 3.80 -6.45
N VAL A 92 6.42 2.67 -6.32
CA VAL A 92 6.25 1.71 -7.39
C VAL A 92 4.87 1.97 -7.98
N HIS A 93 4.81 2.22 -9.28
CA HIS A 93 3.53 2.46 -9.96
C HIS A 93 2.90 1.15 -10.43
N THR A 94 1.58 1.13 -10.49
CA THR A 94 0.79 0.05 -11.10
C THR A 94 1.05 -0.06 -12.61
N LYS A 95 0.57 -1.13 -13.24
CA LYS A 95 0.64 -1.34 -14.70
C LYS A 95 0.07 -0.19 -15.53
N THR A 96 -0.81 0.63 -14.95
CA THR A 96 -1.44 1.78 -15.62
C THR A 96 -0.74 3.11 -15.34
N GLY A 97 0.33 3.10 -14.53
CA GLY A 97 1.03 4.30 -14.08
C GLY A 97 0.39 5.00 -12.88
N ALA A 98 -0.76 4.52 -12.38
CA ALA A 98 -1.34 4.99 -11.12
C ALA A 98 -0.53 4.47 -9.92
N SER A 99 -0.52 5.22 -8.82
CA SER A 99 0.18 4.86 -7.58
C SER A 99 -0.73 4.19 -6.56
#